data_AF-A0A1V5MW59-F1
#
_entry.id   AF-A0A1V5MW59-F1
#
_cell.length_a   1.000
_cell.length_b   1.000
_cell.length_c   1.000
_cell.angle_alpha   90.00
_cell.angle_beta   90.00
_cell.angle_gamma   90.00
#
_symmetry.space_group_name_H-M   'P 1'
#
loop_
_entity.id
_entity.type
_entity.pdbx_description
1 polymer ?
#
loop_
_entity_poly.entity_id
_entity_poly.type
_entity_poly.pdbx_seq_one_letter_code
_entity_poly.pdbx_strand_id
1 'polypeptide(L)'
;MARIILRDEKLEKLEAVCRKFREDIDSLNQSLPTPVEVRGPVPATISRIENYHRWQIILKSQTADSIQKLLIAIRTNLLPTLAVQAVVDVDPVNLL
;
A
#
# COMPACT_ATOMS: atom_id res chain seq x y z
N MET A 1 11.46 -6.07 0.12
CA MET A 1 10.72 -4.77 0.11
C MET A 1 9.45 -4.97 -0.70
N ALA A 2 8.38 -4.23 -0.43
CA ALA A 2 7.21 -4.25 -1.32
C ALA A 2 6.63 -2.84 -1.46
N ARG A 3 5.87 -2.60 -2.53
CA ARG A 3 5.05 -1.39 -2.68
C ARG A 3 3.61 -1.78 -3.02
N ILE A 4 2.68 -0.98 -2.51
CA ILE A 4 1.27 -1.06 -2.84
C ILE A 4 0.90 0.26 -3.51
N ILE A 5 0.40 0.18 -4.74
CA ILE A 5 -0.04 1.33 -5.54
C ILE A 5 -1.56 1.34 -5.53
N LEU A 6 -2.14 2.46 -5.13
CA LEU A 6 -3.58 2.73 -5.17
C LEU A 6 -3.84 3.74 -6.28
N ARG A 7 -4.88 3.52 -7.10
CA ARG A 7 -5.24 4.44 -8.18
C ARG A 7 -6.76 4.60 -8.37
N ASP A 8 -7.17 5.81 -8.70
CA ASP A 8 -8.54 6.20 -9.03
C ASP A 8 -8.52 7.47 -9.91
N GLU A 9 -9.58 7.69 -10.68
CA GLU A 9 -9.72 8.90 -11.51
C GLU A 9 -10.05 10.14 -10.67
N LYS A 10 -10.65 9.97 -9.49
CA LYS A 10 -11.01 11.05 -8.56
C LYS A 10 -9.98 11.16 -7.44
N LEU A 11 -9.21 12.25 -7.44
CA LEU A 11 -8.16 12.50 -6.44
C LEU A 11 -8.69 12.47 -5.00
N GLU A 12 -9.76 13.21 -4.70
CA GLU A 12 -10.31 13.29 -3.34
C GLU A 12 -10.72 11.92 -2.78
N LYS A 13 -11.35 11.09 -3.62
CA LYS A 13 -11.71 9.72 -3.27
C LYS A 13 -10.47 8.88 -3.00
N LEU A 14 -9.45 8.99 -3.86
CA LEU A 14 -8.19 8.27 -3.69
C LEU A 14 -7.48 8.63 -2.40
N GLU A 15 -7.39 9.93 -2.07
CA GLU A 15 -6.75 10.43 -0.86
C GLU A 15 -7.43 9.91 0.41
N ALA A 16 -8.76 9.97 0.45
CA ALA A 16 -9.55 9.46 1.57
C ALA A 16 -9.30 7.96 1.77
N VAL A 17 -9.34 7.17 0.69
CA VAL A 17 -9.10 5.73 0.75
C VAL A 17 -7.66 5.42 1.13
N CYS A 18 -6.67 6.15 0.63
CA CYS A 18 -5.26 5.95 0.98
C CYS A 18 -4.98 6.21 2.47
N ARG A 19 -5.59 7.26 3.03
CA ARG A 19 -5.46 7.58 4.46
C ARG A 19 -6.04 6.46 5.32
N LYS A 20 -7.28 6.04 5.02
CA LYS A 20 -7.93 4.96 5.77
C LYS A 20 -7.16 3.64 5.65
N PHE A 21 -6.74 3.30 4.44
CA PHE A 21 -5.96 2.09 4.19
C PHE A 21 -4.62 2.09 4.93
N ARG A 22 -3.96 3.25 5.11
CA ARG A 22 -2.77 3.37 5.94
C ARG A 22 -3.04 3.06 7.41
N GLU A 23 -4.10 3.62 7.97
CA GLU A 23 -4.50 3.37 9.37
C GLU A 23 -4.81 1.88 9.61
N ASP A 24 -5.49 1.25 8.64
CA ASP A 24 -5.81 -0.18 8.70
C ASP A 24 -4.55 -1.05 8.59
N ILE A 25 -3.59 -0.68 7.72
CA ILE A 25 -2.28 -1.33 7.66
C ILE A 25 -1.54 -1.21 9.00
N ASP A 26 -1.53 -0.02 9.60
CA ASP A 26 -0.86 0.20 10.89
C ASP A 26 -1.46 -0.69 11.99
N SER A 27 -2.79 -0.83 12.00
CA SER A 27 -3.51 -1.70 12.93
C SER A 27 -3.12 -3.17 12.75
N LEU A 28 -3.03 -3.65 11.51
CA LEU A 28 -2.56 -5.02 11.21
C LEU A 28 -1.09 -5.21 11.59
N ASN A 29 -0.25 -4.20 11.32
CA ASN A 29 1.19 -4.26 11.55
C ASN A 29 1.55 -4.32 13.03
N GLN A 30 0.77 -3.66 13.89
CA GLN A 30 0.92 -3.75 15.36
C GLN A 30 0.66 -5.17 15.90
N SER A 31 -0.10 -5.98 15.18
CA SER A 31 -0.41 -7.36 15.57
C SER A 31 0.68 -8.36 15.15
N LEU A 32 1.71 -7.92 14.41
CA LEU A 32 2.78 -8.79 13.94
C LEU A 32 3.90 -8.91 14.99
N PRO A 33 4.51 -10.10 15.14
CA PRO A 33 5.67 -10.29 16.03
C PRO A 33 6.87 -9.41 15.66
N THR A 34 7.00 -9.06 14.39
CA THR A 34 8.07 -8.19 13.87
C THR A 34 7.41 -7.14 12.97
N PRO A 35 7.29 -5.89 13.45
CA PRO A 35 6.68 -4.82 12.67
C PRO A 35 7.45 -4.52 11.39
N VAL A 36 6.71 -4.26 10.32
CA VAL A 36 7.23 -3.80 9.03
C VAL A 36 7.27 -2.26 9.06
N GLU A 37 8.35 -1.66 8.57
CA GLU A 37 8.41 -0.23 8.32
C GLU A 37 7.47 0.13 7.16
N VAL A 38 6.46 0.96 7.45
CA VAL A 38 5.48 1.42 6.46
C VAL A 38 5.71 2.90 6.19
N ARG A 39 5.98 3.26 4.93
CA ARG A 39 6.14 4.65 4.46
C ARG A 39 5.01 5.08 3.55
N GLY A 40 4.66 6.36 3.59
CA GLY A 40 3.49 6.90 2.92
C GLY A 40 2.23 6.85 3.80
N PRO A 41 1.06 7.16 3.24
CA PRO A 41 0.77 7.24 1.81
C PRO A 41 1.34 8.53 1.19
N VAL A 42 1.95 8.41 0.01
CA VAL A 42 2.46 9.56 -0.78
C VAL A 42 2.03 9.44 -2.24
N PRO A 43 1.92 10.54 -3.00
CA PRO A 43 1.79 10.47 -4.45
C PRO A 43 2.91 9.61 -5.05
N ALA A 44 2.57 8.78 -6.04
CA ALA A 44 3.58 8.02 -6.77
C ALA A 44 4.47 8.96 -7.60
N THR A 45 5.70 8.55 -7.88
CA THR A 45 6.70 9.31 -8.67
C THR A 45 6.09 9.84 -9.98
N ILE A 46 5.27 9.02 -10.64
CA ILE A 46 4.36 9.47 -11.70
C ILE A 46 2.95 9.54 -11.11
N SER A 47 2.54 10.74 -10.74
CA SER A 47 1.30 11.01 -10.02
C SER A 47 0.03 10.85 -10.88
N ARG A 48 0.16 10.88 -12.23
CA ARG A 48 -0.96 10.70 -13.17
C ARG A 48 -0.55 9.93 -14.43
N ILE A 49 -1.29 8.87 -14.77
CA ILE A 49 -1.17 8.11 -16.03
C ILE A 49 -2.58 7.82 -16.53
N GLU A 50 -2.88 8.08 -17.80
CA GLU A 50 -4.17 7.77 -18.43
C GLU A 50 -5.40 8.25 -17.62
N ASN A 51 -5.34 9.46 -17.06
CA ASN A 51 -6.37 10.05 -16.17
C ASN A 51 -6.51 9.44 -14.76
N TYR A 52 -5.71 8.45 -14.38
CA TYR A 52 -5.68 7.93 -13.02
C TYR A 52 -4.67 8.67 -12.15
N HIS A 53 -5.11 9.14 -10.98
CA HIS A 53 -4.21 9.55 -9.91
C HIS A 53 -3.60 8.31 -9.26
N ARG A 54 -2.33 8.41 -8.85
CA ARG A 54 -1.58 7.28 -8.28
C ARG A 54 -0.94 7.67 -6.96
N TRP A 55 -1.18 6.84 -5.96
CA TRP A 55 -0.60 6.94 -4.63
C TRP A 55 0.08 5.63 -4.28
N GLN A 56 1.08 5.69 -3.42
CA GLN A 56 1.82 4.50 -3.02
C GLN A 56 2.09 4.45 -1.52
N ILE A 57 2.13 3.23 -1.02
CA ILE A 57 2.60 2.86 0.31
C ILE A 57 3.75 1.88 0.12
N ILE A 58 4.85 2.13 0.83
CA ILE A 58 6.08 1.34 0.72
C ILE A 58 6.27 0.56 2.01
N LEU A 59 6.54 -0.74 1.87
CA LEU A 59 6.78 -1.69 2.95
C LEU A 59 8.24 -2.13 2.95
N LYS A 60 8.93 -1.94 4.08
CA LYS A 60 10.32 -2.35 4.29
C LYS A 60 10.43 -3.17 5.58
N SER A 61 11.21 -4.23 5.53
CA SER A 61 11.56 -5.03 6.69
C SER A 61 12.95 -5.62 6.48
N GLN A 62 13.59 -6.00 7.56
CA GLN A 62 14.85 -6.74 7.52
C GLN A 62 14.67 -8.17 6.98
N THR A 63 13.47 -8.73 7.09
CA THR A 63 13.13 -10.09 6.64
C THR A 63 11.96 -10.09 5.67
N ALA A 64 12.00 -11.01 4.71
CA ALA A 64 10.90 -11.22 3.75
C ALA A 64 9.63 -11.77 4.43
N ASP A 65 9.80 -12.59 5.48
CA ASP A 65 8.70 -13.21 6.23
C ASP A 65 7.74 -12.17 6.85
N SER A 66 8.25 -11.09 7.46
CA SER A 66 7.39 -10.04 8.03
C SER A 66 6.56 -9.35 6.95
N ILE A 67 7.16 -9.05 5.79
CA ILE A 67 6.45 -8.45 4.65
C ILE A 67 5.40 -9.42 4.12
N GLN A 68 5.73 -10.70 3.98
CA GLN A 68 4.81 -11.73 3.50
C GLN A 68 3.59 -11.87 4.42
N LYS A 69 3.80 -11.94 5.74
CA LYS A 69 2.72 -12.01 6.74
C LYS A 69 1.81 -10.78 6.66
N LEU A 70 2.39 -9.59 6.58
CA LEU A 70 1.61 -8.36 6.44
C LEU A 70 0.81 -8.34 5.13
N LEU A 71 1.42 -8.70 4.00
CA LEU A 71 0.76 -8.74 2.69
C LEU A 71 -0.38 -9.77 2.65
N ILE A 72 -0.25 -10.92 3.32
CA ILE A 72 -1.34 -11.89 3.46
C ILE A 72 -2.50 -11.26 4.24
N ALA A 73 -2.22 -10.61 5.37
CA ALA A 73 -3.26 -9.95 6.16
C ALA A 73 -3.97 -8.83 5.38
N ILE A 74 -3.22 -8.01 4.63
CA ILE A 74 -3.76 -6.96 3.77
C ILE A 74 -4.63 -7.57 2.66
N ARG A 75 -4.14 -8.62 1.98
CA ARG A 75 -4.87 -9.29 0.90
C ARG A 75 -6.19 -9.90 1.38
N THR A 76 -6.20 -10.48 2.57
CA THR A 76 -7.38 -11.16 3.11
C THR A 76 -8.40 -10.16 3.66
N ASN A 77 -7.96 -9.12 4.37
CA ASN A 77 -8.85 -8.28 5.15
C ASN A 77 -9.13 -6.90 4.53
N LEU A 78 -8.19 -6.34 3.77
CA LEU A 78 -8.29 -4.94 3.31
C LEU A 78 -8.51 -4.81 1.80
N LEU A 79 -7.81 -5.59 0.96
CA LEU A 79 -7.97 -5.48 -0.49
C LEU A 79 -9.42 -5.70 -0.98
N PRO A 80 -10.19 -6.66 -0.44
CA PRO A 80 -11.57 -6.86 -0.87
C PRO A 80 -12.53 -5.70 -0.55
N THR A 81 -12.15 -4.82 0.39
CA THR A 81 -13.00 -3.69 0.83
C THR A 81 -12.63 -2.36 0.14
N LEU A 82 -11.56 -2.34 -0.65
CA LEU A 82 -11.10 -1.13 -1.31
C LEU A 82 -12.06 -0.69 -2.43
N ALA A 83 -12.46 0.57 -2.37
CA ALA A 83 -13.26 1.22 -3.41
C ALA A 83 -12.42 1.75 -4.60
N VAL A 84 -11.11 1.49 -4.62
CA VAL A 84 -10.14 1.94 -5.64
C VAL A 84 -9.32 0.76 -6.13
N GLN A 85 -8.64 0.91 -7.27
CA GLN A 85 -7.78 -0.16 -7.78
C GLN A 85 -6.47 -0.22 -6.99
N ALA A 86 -6.03 -1.42 -6.63
CA ALA A 86 -4.78 -1.66 -5.93
C ALA A 86 -3.88 -2.62 -6.72
N VAL A 87 -2.58 -2.32 -6.76
CA VAL A 87 -1.53 -3.17 -7.33
C VAL A 87 -0.47 -3.39 -6.28
N VAL A 88 -0.10 -4.64 -6.03
CA VAL A 88 0.99 -5.01 -5.11
C VAL A 88 2.18 -5.47 -5.93
N ASP A 89 3.33 -4.88 -5.65
CA ASP A 89 4.60 -5.17 -6.31
C ASP A 89 5.63 -5.57 -5.25
N VAL A 90 6.08 -6.82 -5.32
CA VAL A 90 6.97 -7.45 -4.34
C VAL A 90 8.38 -7.46 -4.90
N ASP A 91 9.33 -6.96 -4.12
CA ASP A 91 10.73 -6.76 -4.50
C ASP A 91 10.89 -6.00 -5.83
N PRO A 92 10.33 -4.78 -5.94
CA PRO A 92 10.45 -3.98 -7.15
C PRO A 92 11.91 -3.69 -7.47
N VAL A 93 12.31 -3.99 -8.70
CA VAL A 93 13.64 -3.64 -9.23
C VAL A 93 13.82 -2.13 -9.41
N ASN A 94 12.72 -1.38 -9.49
CA ASN A 94 12.72 0.06 -9.63
C ASN A 94 11.53 0.70 -8.88
N LEU A 95 11.79 1.82 -8.20
CA LEU A 95 10.78 2.61 -7.46
C LEU A 95 10.29 3.85 -8.23
N LEU A 96 10.76 4.02 -9.46
CA LEU A 96 10.20 5.01 -10.40
C LEU A 96 8.73 4.69 -10.74
#